data_AF-A0A349JVB5-F1
#
_entry.id   AF-A0A349JVB5-F1
#
_cell.length_a   1.000
_cell.length_b   1.000
_cell.length_c   1.000
_cell.angle_alpha   90.00
_cell.angle_beta   90.00
_cell.angle_gamma   90.00
#
_symmetry.space_group_name_H-M   'P 1'
#
loop_
_entity.id
_entity.type
_entity.pdbx_description
1 polymer ?
#
loop_
_entity_poly.entity_id
_entity_poly.type
_entity_poly.pdbx_seq_one_letter_code
_entity_poly.pdbx_strand_id
1 'polypeptide(L)'
;EYRTVAKRLDDLLAESGSPVDATMYCPHHPDFGPACECRKPATGMYQRAASELGLDLADSYYVGDKVLDVTPSLELGGGRGARTDRLRCR
;
A
#
# COMPACT_ATOMS: atom_id res chain seq x y z
N GLU A 1 0.78 -17.31 -12.07
CA GLU A 1 0.79 -17.40 -10.59
C GLU A 1 1.33 -16.12 -9.92
N TYR A 2 0.46 -15.17 -9.54
CA TYR A 2 0.87 -13.96 -8.78
C TYR A 2 1.65 -14.33 -7.51
N ARG A 3 1.16 -15.35 -6.79
CA ARG A 3 1.71 -15.78 -5.49
C ARG A 3 3.17 -16.23 -5.59
N THR A 4 3.56 -16.87 -6.69
CA THR A 4 4.95 -17.32 -6.90
C THR A 4 5.89 -16.12 -7.06
N VAL A 5 5.47 -15.10 -7.81
CA VAL A 5 6.25 -13.88 -8.02
C VAL A 5 6.34 -13.09 -6.71
N ALA A 6 5.22 -12.91 -6.01
CA ALA A 6 5.18 -12.25 -4.71
C ALA A 6 6.13 -12.93 -3.72
N LYS A 7 6.05 -14.25 -3.58
CA LYS A 7 6.97 -14.99 -2.71
C LYS A 7 8.44 -14.77 -3.08
N ARG A 8 8.78 -14.84 -4.37
CA ARG A 8 10.18 -14.65 -4.79
C ARG A 8 10.67 -13.23 -4.47
N LEU A 9 9.82 -12.22 -4.61
CA LEU A 9 10.14 -10.86 -4.23
C LEU A 9 10.36 -10.74 -2.71
N ASP A 10 9.46 -11.30 -1.91
CA ASP A 10 9.57 -11.29 -0.45
C ASP A 10 10.88 -11.97 0.01
N ASP A 11 11.24 -13.11 -0.60
CA ASP A 11 12.50 -13.81 -0.32
C ASP A 11 13.73 -12.92 -0.63
N LEU A 12 13.75 -12.25 -1.80
CA LEU A 12 14.85 -11.37 -2.21
C LEU A 12 15.01 -10.16 -1.27
N LEU A 13 13.88 -9.58 -0.85
CA LEU A 13 13.89 -8.43 0.05
C LEU A 13 14.34 -8.84 1.46
N ALA A 14 13.92 -10.00 1.95
CA ALA A 14 14.40 -10.56 3.21
C ALA A 14 15.91 -10.84 3.17
N GLU A 15 16.43 -11.43 2.08
CA GLU A 15 17.88 -11.63 1.86
C GLU A 15 18.67 -10.31 1.89
N SER A 16 18.06 -9.20 1.44
CA SER A 16 18.66 -7.86 1.48
C SER A 16 18.55 -7.14 2.83
N GLY A 17 17.96 -7.78 3.85
CA GLY A 17 17.75 -7.19 5.18
C GLY A 17 16.55 -6.25 5.27
N SER A 18 15.61 -6.31 4.31
CA SER A 18 14.40 -5.47 4.25
C SER A 18 13.14 -6.34 4.09
N PRO A 19 12.78 -7.21 5.05
CA PRO A 19 11.61 -8.08 4.93
C PRO A 19 10.31 -7.27 4.81
N VAL A 20 9.33 -7.84 4.11
CA VAL A 20 7.98 -7.29 3.97
C VAL A 20 7.02 -8.09 4.85
N ASP A 21 6.27 -7.42 5.73
CA ASP A 21 5.37 -8.09 6.68
C ASP A 21 4.13 -8.71 6.00
N ALA A 22 3.62 -8.07 4.94
CA ALA A 22 2.50 -8.59 4.17
C ALA A 22 2.45 -8.03 2.74
N THR A 23 2.06 -8.89 1.81
CA THR A 23 1.85 -8.54 0.39
C THR A 23 0.37 -8.76 0.01
N MET A 24 -0.35 -7.66 -0.23
CA MET A 24 -1.78 -7.65 -0.58
C MET A 24 -1.99 -7.29 -2.06
N TYR A 25 -2.93 -7.95 -2.74
CA TYR A 25 -3.30 -7.61 -4.11
C TYR A 25 -4.79 -7.76 -4.38
N CYS A 26 -5.25 -7.04 -5.40
CA CYS A 26 -6.61 -7.12 -5.90
C CYS A 26 -6.59 -7.82 -7.28
N PRO A 27 -7.30 -8.94 -7.47
CA PRO A 27 -7.32 -9.67 -8.74
C PRO A 27 -8.26 -9.06 -9.79
N HIS A 28 -9.03 -8.03 -9.43
CA HIS A 28 -10.09 -7.47 -10.28
C HIS A 28 -9.57 -6.45 -11.30
N HIS A 29 -9.99 -6.61 -12.55
CA HIS A 29 -9.78 -5.65 -13.62
C HIS A 29 -10.74 -4.46 -13.47
N PRO A 30 -10.30 -3.21 -13.71
CA PRO A 30 -11.17 -2.04 -13.58
C PRO A 30 -12.39 -2.10 -14.51
N ASP A 31 -12.20 -2.58 -15.74
CA ASP A 31 -13.25 -2.56 -16.78
C ASP A 31 -13.98 -3.90 -16.98
N PHE A 32 -13.43 -5.00 -16.46
CA PHE A 32 -13.88 -6.36 -16.81
C PHE A 32 -14.17 -7.23 -15.57
N GLY A 33 -14.39 -6.61 -14.41
CA GLY A 33 -14.66 -7.30 -13.15
C GLY A 33 -15.85 -6.68 -12.40
N PRO A 34 -16.37 -7.39 -11.37
CA PRO A 34 -17.35 -6.80 -10.46
C PRO A 34 -16.72 -5.62 -9.73
N ALA A 35 -17.56 -4.67 -9.29
CA ALA A 35 -17.14 -3.64 -8.36
C ALA A 35 -16.51 -4.29 -7.12
N CYS A 36 -15.36 -3.79 -6.69
CA CYS A 36 -14.64 -4.32 -5.55
C CYS A 36 -14.07 -3.19 -4.69
N GLU A 37 -13.96 -3.47 -3.40
CA GLU A 37 -13.41 -2.53 -2.41
C GLU A 37 -11.88 -2.65 -2.28
N CYS A 38 -11.27 -3.65 -2.95
CA CYS A 38 -9.83 -3.88 -2.88
C CYS A 38 -9.01 -3.06 -3.87
N ARG A 39 -9.57 -2.67 -5.02
CA ARG A 39 -8.77 -2.04 -6.06
C ARG A 39 -8.55 -0.57 -5.73
N LYS A 40 -7.29 -0.16 -5.64
CA LYS A 40 -6.90 1.26 -5.56
C LYS A 40 -7.65 2.09 -6.62
N PRO A 41 -8.29 3.21 -6.24
CA PRO A 41 -8.09 3.98 -5.01
C PRO A 41 -8.96 3.56 -3.82
N ALA A 42 -9.71 2.45 -3.89
CA ALA A 42 -10.46 1.97 -2.73
C ALA A 42 -9.53 1.56 -1.56
N THR A 43 -10.06 1.66 -0.34
CA THR A 43 -9.30 1.55 0.91
C THR A 43 -9.22 0.13 1.46
N GLY A 44 -9.94 -0.84 0.89
CA GLY A 44 -10.12 -2.18 1.48
C GLY A 44 -8.82 -2.96 1.71
N MET A 45 -7.84 -2.88 0.81
CA MET A 45 -6.55 -3.55 1.04
C MET A 45 -5.76 -2.95 2.20
N TYR A 46 -5.86 -1.63 2.41
CA TYR A 46 -5.16 -0.94 3.50
C TYR A 46 -5.82 -1.23 4.85
N GLN A 47 -7.15 -1.22 4.89
CA GLN A 47 -7.92 -1.60 6.08
C GLN A 47 -7.64 -3.05 6.49
N ARG A 48 -7.54 -3.95 5.52
CA ARG A 48 -7.14 -5.33 5.76
C ARG A 48 -5.74 -5.42 6.36
N ALA A 49 -4.76 -4.72 5.76
CA ALA A 49 -3.39 -4.69 6.29
C ALA A 49 -3.34 -4.13 7.73
N ALA A 50 -4.11 -3.07 8.02
CA ALA A 50 -4.21 -2.51 9.35
C ALA A 50 -4.81 -3.49 10.37
N SER A 51 -5.85 -4.23 9.98
CA SER A 51 -6.45 -5.24 10.84
C SER A 51 -5.52 -6.42 11.10
N GLU A 52 -4.76 -6.88 10.09
CA GLU A 52 -3.89 -8.05 10.21
C GLU A 52 -2.57 -7.73 10.93
N LEU A 53 -2.03 -6.52 10.74
CA LEU A 53 -0.74 -6.10 11.29
C LEU A 53 -0.83 -5.10 12.47
N GLY A 54 -2.04 -4.67 12.84
CA GLY A 54 -2.25 -3.69 13.92
C GLY A 54 -1.76 -2.28 13.60
N LEU A 55 -1.87 -1.84 12.34
CA LEU A 55 -1.36 -0.54 11.89
C LEU A 55 -2.32 0.61 12.23
N ASP A 56 -1.79 1.74 12.68
CA ASP A 56 -2.49 3.02 12.63
C ASP A 56 -2.28 3.64 11.23
N LEU A 57 -3.28 3.49 10.36
CA LEU A 57 -3.23 4.03 9.00
C LEU A 57 -3.10 5.55 8.96
N ALA A 58 -3.55 6.23 10.00
CA ALA A 58 -3.52 7.67 10.07
C ALA A 58 -2.14 8.22 10.51
N ASP A 59 -1.31 7.36 11.11
CA ASP A 59 0.11 7.60 11.37
C ASP A 59 1.04 6.86 10.37
N SER A 60 0.46 6.28 9.32
CA SER A 60 1.20 5.56 8.28
C SER A 60 1.52 6.45 7.07
N TYR A 61 2.58 6.07 6.35
CA TYR A 61 2.95 6.67 5.07
C TYR A 61 2.49 5.79 3.90
N TYR A 62 2.12 6.44 2.80
CA TYR A 62 1.66 5.80 1.58
C TYR A 62 2.64 6.18 0.47
N VAL A 63 3.26 5.18 -0.15
CA VAL A 63 4.29 5.38 -1.18
C VAL A 63 3.91 4.59 -2.43
N GLY A 64 3.93 5.27 -3.59
CA GLY A 64 3.67 4.66 -4.89
C GLY A 64 3.93 5.64 -6.02
N ASP A 65 4.05 5.13 -7.24
CA ASP A 65 4.35 5.91 -8.44
C ASP A 65 3.11 6.59 -9.02
N LYS A 66 1.91 6.09 -8.71
CA LYS A 66 0.65 6.60 -9.22
C LYS A 66 -0.11 7.35 -8.15
N VAL A 67 -0.87 8.35 -8.59
CA VAL A 67 -1.79 9.09 -7.71
C VAL A 67 -2.73 8.15 -6.96
N LEU A 68 -3.22 7.09 -7.61
CA LEU A 68 -4.12 6.10 -7.00
C LEU A 68 -3.49 5.33 -5.82
N ASP A 69 -2.16 5.32 -5.68
CA ASP A 69 -1.47 4.68 -4.56
C ASP A 69 -1.49 5.52 -3.29
N VAL A 70 -1.53 6.84 -3.44
CA VAL A 70 -1.46 7.82 -2.35
C VAL A 70 -2.81 8.42 -2.01
N THR A 71 -3.75 8.51 -2.95
CA THR A 71 -5.12 9.03 -2.69
C THR A 71 -5.85 8.36 -1.52
N PRO A 72 -5.71 7.04 -1.26
CA PRO A 72 -6.35 6.41 -0.10
C PRO A 72 -5.94 7.03 1.24
N SER A 73 -4.76 7.64 1.33
CA SER A 73 -4.31 8.34 2.54
C SER A 73 -5.23 9.50 2.94
N LEU A 74 -5.88 10.17 1.97
CA LEU A 74 -6.77 11.29 2.23
C LEU A 74 -8.02 10.84 3.00
N GLU A 75 -8.55 9.67 2.66
CA GLU A 75 -9.69 9.07 3.35
C GLU A 75 -9.29 8.45 4.69
N LEU A 76 -8.12 7.80 4.74
CA LEU A 76 -7.62 7.07 5.90
C LEU A 76 -6.87 7.97 6.91
N GLY A 77 -6.70 9.25 6.58
CA GLY A 77 -6.02 10.24 7.42
C GLY A 77 -4.50 10.05 7.49
N GLY A 78 -3.91 9.26 6.60
CA GLY A 78 -2.48 8.97 6.52
C GLY A 78 -1.66 10.17 6.05
N GLY A 79 -0.37 10.19 6.41
CA GLY A 79 0.55 11.25 5.98
C GLY A 79 0.61 12.49 6.87
N ARG A 80 0.14 12.44 8.13
CA ARG A 80 0.25 13.54 9.11
C ARG A 80 1.69 13.95 9.50
N GLY A 81 2.70 13.29 8.94
CA GLY A 81 4.12 13.66 9.05
C GLY A 81 4.76 14.21 7.78
N ALA A 82 4.06 14.20 6.64
CA ALA A 82 4.51 14.91 5.45
C ALA A 82 4.20 16.40 5.62
N ARG A 83 4.90 17.06 6.56
CA ARG A 83 5.10 18.50 6.40
C ARG A 83 5.70 18.65 5.02
N THR A 84 4.98 19.29 4.12
CA THR A 84 5.58 20.05 3.03
C THR A 84 6.31 21.25 3.64
N ASP A 85 7.14 21.04 4.66
CA ASP A 85 8.25 21.93 4.85
C ASP A 85 9.10 21.63 3.62
N ARG A 86 9.19 22.63 2.74
CA ARG A 86 9.98 22.58 1.52
C ARG A 86 11.13 21.62 1.73
N LEU A 87 11.17 20.53 0.94
CA LEU A 87 12.40 19.83 0.65
C LEU A 87 13.37 20.90 0.13
N ARG A 88 14.08 21.56 1.06
CA ARG A 88 15.35 22.18 0.78
C ARG A 88 16.29 20.99 0.58
N CYS A 89 16.26 20.44 -0.64
CA CYS A 89 17.51 20.07 -1.26
C CYS A 89 18.42 21.29 -1.09
N ARG A 90 19.55 21.07 -0.41
CA ARG A 90 20.60 22.09 -0.34
C ARG A 90 20.98 22.55 -1.73
#